data_AF-A0AAW9CVB6-F1
#
_entry.id   AF-A0AAW9CVB6-F1
#
_cell.length_a   1.000
_cell.length_b   1.000
_cell.length_c   1.000
_cell.angle_alpha   90.00
_cell.angle_beta   90.00
_cell.angle_gamma   90.00
#
_symmetry.space_group_name_H-M   'P 1'
#
loop_
_entity.id
_entity.type
_entity.pdbx_description
1 polymer ?
#
loop_
_entity_poly.entity_id
_entity_poly.type
_entity_poly.pdbx_seq_one_letter_code
_entity_poly.pdbx_strand_id
1 'polypeptide(L)'
;MRNLFGLKRAMIYEWDHCHNPSSLKDAVKRQWRYPREVFKLYTSAEVHTKKQAVIPKALFVVPIALVLFIVLAVKIFHNARGGFGITPGMEASAPIAATAASSQSSLSHPSAGAAAQSPDWRVAGRYAIGSAGYVVLAASDGRLRVVSGADFRGEGVRLTGDVDGKVVSGWTGARARKTEQGERAR
;
A
#
# COMPACT_ATOMS: atom_id res chain seq x y z
N MET A 1 4.16 -53.95 1.03
CA MET A 1 4.31 -52.75 0.17
C MET A 1 3.94 -51.52 0.98
N ARG A 2 4.69 -50.41 0.86
CA ARG A 2 4.40 -49.18 1.60
C ARG A 2 3.99 -48.09 0.61
N ASN A 3 2.82 -47.49 0.82
CA ASN A 3 2.32 -46.41 -0.03
C ASN A 3 3.10 -45.13 0.28
N LEU A 4 3.56 -44.46 -0.77
CA LEU A 4 4.29 -43.21 -0.63
C LEU A 4 3.29 -42.05 -0.61
N PHE A 5 2.84 -41.64 0.59
CA PHE A 5 2.14 -40.38 0.85
C PHE A 5 0.97 -40.03 -0.10
N GLY A 6 0.07 -40.97 -0.39
CA GLY A 6 -1.09 -40.68 -1.25
C GLY A 6 -0.75 -40.44 -2.73
N LEU A 7 0.53 -40.55 -3.12
CA LEU A 7 0.91 -40.67 -4.52
C LEU A 7 0.57 -42.07 -5.03
N LYS A 8 0.18 -42.17 -6.31
CA LYS A 8 -0.04 -43.44 -7.02
C LYS A 8 1.29 -44.19 -7.29
N ARG A 9 2.06 -44.46 -6.23
CA ARG A 9 3.37 -45.13 -6.27
C ARG A 9 3.50 -46.03 -5.04
N ALA A 10 4.02 -47.23 -5.25
CA ALA A 10 4.34 -48.14 -4.16
C ALA A 10 5.83 -48.38 -4.06
N MET A 11 6.27 -48.59 -2.82
CA MET A 11 7.59 -49.13 -2.56
C MET A 11 7.50 -50.66 -2.57
N ILE A 12 8.14 -51.27 -3.57
CA ILE A 12 8.34 -52.71 -3.67
C ILE A 12 9.63 -53.04 -2.93
N TYR A 13 9.55 -54.10 -2.14
CA TYR A 13 10.66 -54.67 -1.38
C TYR A 13 10.87 -56.06 -1.98
N GLU A 14 12.05 -56.27 -2.57
CA GLU A 14 12.43 -57.51 -3.21
C GLU A 14 13.52 -58.19 -2.37
N TRP A 15 13.43 -59.51 -2.26
CA TRP A 15 14.41 -60.37 -1.63
C TRP A 15 14.78 -61.47 -2.63
N ASP A 16 16.07 -61.77 -2.74
CA ASP A 16 16.58 -62.78 -3.67
C ASP A 16 16.34 -64.22 -3.15
N HIS A 17 16.01 -64.37 -1.87
CA HIS A 17 15.80 -65.65 -1.17
C HIS A 17 14.60 -65.56 -0.21
N CYS A 18 14.10 -66.71 0.26
CA CYS A 18 13.02 -66.76 1.26
C CYS A 18 13.43 -66.05 2.55
N HIS A 19 12.83 -64.89 2.83
CA HIS A 19 13.15 -64.05 3.98
C HIS A 19 11.91 -63.74 4.82
N ASN A 20 12.12 -63.42 6.10
CA ASN A 20 11.03 -63.05 7.00
C ASN A 20 10.41 -61.71 6.54
N PRO A 21 9.09 -61.66 6.23
CA PRO A 21 8.44 -60.48 5.68
C PRO A 21 8.40 -59.27 6.63
N SER A 22 8.72 -59.45 7.92
CA SER A 22 8.81 -58.37 8.90
C SER A 22 10.15 -57.62 8.89
N SER A 23 11.22 -58.20 8.33
CA SER A 23 12.55 -57.60 8.30
C SER A 23 12.82 -56.91 6.96
N LEU A 24 12.72 -55.57 6.95
CA LEU A 24 12.88 -54.72 5.74
C LEU A 24 14.31 -54.19 5.53
N LYS A 25 15.30 -54.72 6.26
CA LYS A 25 16.69 -54.22 6.25
C LYS A 25 17.46 -54.71 5.02
N ASP A 26 17.33 -55.98 4.68
CA ASP A 26 18.03 -56.62 3.56
C ASP A 26 17.27 -56.52 2.23
N ALA A 27 16.11 -55.85 2.24
CA ALA A 27 15.25 -55.72 1.09
C ALA A 27 15.75 -54.65 0.12
N VAL A 28 15.86 -54.99 -1.17
CA VAL A 28 16.09 -54.01 -2.22
C VAL A 28 14.81 -53.20 -2.41
N LYS A 29 14.91 -51.89 -2.23
CA LYS A 29 13.77 -50.97 -2.27
C LYS A 29 13.66 -50.39 -3.68
N ARG A 30 12.66 -50.82 -4.45
CA ARG A 30 12.35 -50.24 -5.77
C ARG A 30 11.06 -49.44 -5.72
N GLN A 31 11.11 -48.23 -6.28
CA GLN A 31 9.93 -47.38 -6.39
C GLN A 31 9.20 -47.73 -7.68
N TRP A 32 8.03 -48.35 -7.54
CA TRP A 32 7.20 -48.75 -8.67
C TRP A 32 6.09 -47.74 -8.91
N ARG A 33 5.94 -47.33 -10.18
CA ARG A 33 4.83 -46.49 -10.63
C ARG A 33 3.70 -47.41 -11.08
N TYR A 34 2.51 -47.22 -10.51
CA TYR A 34 1.36 -48.00 -10.96
C TYR A 34 0.96 -47.58 -12.38
N PRO A 35 0.74 -48.54 -13.31
CA PRO A 35 0.28 -48.23 -14.65
C PRO A 35 -1.10 -47.56 -14.57
N ARG A 36 -1.33 -46.50 -15.35
CA ARG A 36 -2.58 -45.72 -15.25
C ARG A 36 -3.81 -46.45 -15.80
N GLU A 37 -3.58 -47.45 -16.63
CA GLU A 37 -4.62 -48.20 -17.33
C GLU A 37 -5.42 -49.10 -16.40
N VAL A 38 -4.77 -49.77 -15.44
CA VAL A 38 -5.46 -50.64 -14.47
C VAL A 38 -6.39 -49.84 -13.54
N PHE A 39 -6.07 -48.59 -13.23
CA PHE A 39 -6.98 -47.74 -12.43
C PHE A 39 -8.29 -47.43 -13.14
N LYS A 40 -8.34 -47.49 -14.47
CA LYS A 40 -9.60 -47.28 -15.22
C LYS A 40 -10.61 -48.39 -14.93
N LEU A 41 -10.15 -49.63 -14.78
CA LEU A 41 -11.00 -50.79 -14.45
C LEU A 41 -11.58 -50.69 -13.03
N TYR A 42 -10.86 -50.06 -12.09
CA TYR A 42 -11.33 -49.81 -10.72
C TYR A 42 -12.13 -48.51 -10.57
N THR A 43 -12.21 -47.68 -11.62
CA THR A 43 -12.91 -46.38 -11.58
C THR A 43 -14.42 -46.56 -11.36
N SER A 44 -15.04 -47.63 -11.87
CA SER A 44 -16.47 -47.92 -11.63
C SER A 44 -16.77 -48.26 -10.16
N ALA A 45 -15.82 -48.85 -9.45
CA ALA A 45 -15.98 -49.26 -8.05
C ALA A 45 -15.75 -48.10 -7.05
N GLU A 46 -14.93 -47.11 -7.40
CA GLU A 46 -14.59 -45.98 -6.50
C GLU A 46 -15.65 -44.87 -6.46
N VAL A 47 -16.60 -44.82 -7.41
CA VAL A 47 -17.67 -43.81 -7.48
C VAL A 47 -18.59 -43.85 -6.24
N HIS A 48 -18.71 -45.02 -5.58
CA HIS A 48 -19.65 -45.21 -4.47
C HIS A 48 -19.05 -45.18 -3.05
N THR A 49 -17.73 -45.13 -2.86
CA THR A 49 -17.14 -45.32 -1.51
C THR A 49 -16.00 -44.38 -1.12
N LYS A 50 -15.50 -43.51 -1.99
CA LYS A 50 -14.47 -42.54 -1.60
C LYS A 50 -14.97 -41.10 -1.64
N LYS A 51 -14.92 -40.44 -0.47
CA LYS A 51 -14.91 -38.97 -0.43
C LYS A 51 -13.68 -38.51 -1.21
N GLN A 52 -13.89 -37.92 -2.38
CA GLN A 52 -12.80 -37.29 -3.12
C GLN A 52 -12.08 -36.34 -2.17
N ALA A 53 -10.76 -36.51 -2.05
CA ALA A 53 -9.91 -35.53 -1.42
C ALA A 53 -9.91 -34.30 -2.32
N VAL A 54 -10.90 -33.43 -2.11
CA VAL A 54 -10.94 -32.10 -2.69
C VAL A 54 -9.68 -31.41 -2.19
N ILE A 55 -8.72 -31.19 -3.09
CA ILE A 55 -7.56 -30.37 -2.79
C ILE A 55 -8.13 -29.01 -2.39
N PRO A 56 -8.02 -28.61 -1.12
CA PRO A 56 -8.70 -27.42 -0.65
C PRO A 56 -8.17 -26.25 -1.45
N LYS A 57 -9.07 -25.40 -1.96
CA LYS A 57 -8.72 -24.20 -2.76
C LYS A 57 -7.66 -23.35 -2.06
N ALA A 58 -7.58 -23.41 -0.73
CA ALA A 58 -6.52 -22.84 0.10
C ALA A 58 -5.10 -23.17 -0.35
N LEU A 59 -4.81 -24.38 -0.88
CA LEU A 59 -3.48 -24.75 -1.35
C LEU A 59 -3.01 -23.89 -2.53
N PHE A 60 -3.94 -23.37 -3.34
CA PHE A 60 -3.65 -22.45 -4.43
C PHE A 60 -3.66 -20.98 -3.97
N VAL A 61 -4.41 -20.64 -2.91
CA VAL A 61 -4.48 -19.28 -2.36
C VAL A 61 -3.19 -18.90 -1.65
N VAL A 62 -2.54 -19.83 -0.95
CA VAL A 62 -1.28 -19.57 -0.21
C VAL A 62 -0.15 -19.02 -1.10
N PRO A 63 0.22 -19.63 -2.24
CA PRO A 63 1.28 -19.07 -3.09
C PRO A 63 0.88 -17.73 -3.71
N ILE A 64 -0.40 -17.54 -4.06
CA ILE A 64 -0.91 -16.28 -4.62
C ILE A 64 -0.83 -15.15 -3.56
N ALA A 65 -1.26 -15.44 -2.33
CA ALA A 65 -1.19 -14.48 -1.23
C ALA A 65 0.25 -14.11 -0.89
N LEU A 66 1.18 -15.07 -0.94
CA LEU A 66 2.60 -14.83 -0.71
C LEU A 66 3.20 -13.91 -1.78
N VAL A 67 2.87 -14.13 -3.06
CA VAL A 67 3.32 -13.25 -4.15
C VAL A 67 2.76 -11.84 -3.98
N LEU A 68 1.45 -11.70 -3.68
CA LEU A 68 0.83 -10.40 -3.43
C LEU A 68 1.46 -9.67 -2.24
N PHE A 69 1.78 -10.39 -1.17
CA PHE A 69 2.44 -9.83 0.01
C PHE A 69 3.83 -9.27 -0.34
N ILE A 70 4.63 -10.02 -1.11
CA ILE A 70 5.96 -9.57 -1.53
C ILE A 70 5.85 -8.32 -2.42
N VAL A 71 4.94 -8.30 -3.39
CA VAL A 71 4.73 -7.15 -4.26
C VAL A 71 4.31 -5.91 -3.46
N LEU A 72 3.39 -6.08 -2.51
CA LEU A 72 2.90 -4.98 -1.69
C LEU A 72 3.99 -4.45 -0.76
N ALA A 73 4.79 -5.33 -0.15
CA ALA A 73 5.92 -4.94 0.69
C ALA A 73 6.96 -4.13 -0.09
N VAL A 74 7.30 -4.57 -1.31
CA VAL A 74 8.21 -3.84 -2.20
C VAL A 74 7.63 -2.48 -2.57
N LYS A 75 6.34 -2.41 -2.92
CA LYS A 75 5.68 -1.14 -3.26
C LYS A 75 5.67 -0.18 -2.08
N ILE A 76 5.30 -0.64 -0.88
CA ILE A 76 5.28 0.17 0.35
C ILE A 76 6.69 0.68 0.66
N PHE A 77 7.71 -0.17 0.53
CA PHE A 77 9.08 0.21 0.81
C PHE A 77 9.62 1.28 -0.14
N HIS A 78 9.29 1.18 -1.44
CA HIS A 78 9.64 2.23 -2.42
C HIS A 78 8.84 3.52 -2.17
N ASN A 79 7.56 3.43 -1.81
CA ASN A 79 6.72 4.60 -1.56
C ASN A 79 7.07 5.31 -0.23
N ALA A 80 7.44 4.57 0.81
CA ALA A 80 7.85 5.10 2.11
C ALA A 80 9.18 5.87 2.03
N ARG A 81 10.07 5.50 1.11
CA ARG A 81 11.30 6.24 0.82
C ARG A 81 11.06 7.57 0.11
N GLY A 82 9.90 7.76 -0.52
CA GLY A 82 9.50 8.98 -1.23
C GLY A 82 8.64 9.96 -0.42
N GLY A 83 8.31 9.65 0.84
CA GLY A 83 7.36 10.42 1.65
C GLY A 83 6.13 9.59 1.98
N PHE A 84 5.96 9.27 3.26
CA PHE A 84 4.93 8.39 3.78
C PHE A 84 3.56 9.09 3.79
N GLY A 85 2.86 9.10 2.65
CA GLY A 85 1.46 9.49 2.56
C GLY A 85 0.56 8.29 2.83
N ILE A 86 -0.11 8.28 3.98
CA ILE A 86 -1.17 7.33 4.31
C ILE A 86 -2.37 7.66 3.42
N THR A 87 -2.50 6.94 2.30
CA THR A 87 -3.79 6.83 1.59
C THR A 87 -4.25 5.38 1.70
N PRO A 88 -5.13 5.04 2.66
CA PRO A 88 -5.92 3.84 2.54
C PRO A 88 -6.91 4.09 1.40
N GLY A 89 -6.87 3.23 0.39
CA GLY A 89 -7.63 3.42 -0.84
C GLY A 89 -9.14 3.52 -0.59
N MET A 90 -9.74 4.57 -1.12
CA MET A 90 -10.95 4.43 -1.92
C MET A 90 -10.61 4.96 -3.31
N GLU A 91 -10.67 4.04 -4.27
CA GLU A 91 -10.88 4.21 -5.70
C GLU A 91 -10.65 5.59 -6.32
N ALA A 92 -9.66 5.69 -7.21
CA ALA A 92 -9.93 6.18 -8.56
C ALA A 92 -8.71 5.92 -9.45
N SER A 93 -9.02 5.31 -10.58
CA SER A 93 -8.18 5.02 -11.72
C SER A 93 -7.23 6.16 -12.09
N ALA A 94 -6.03 5.71 -12.44
CA ALA A 94 -5.04 6.41 -13.25
C ALA A 94 -5.60 6.65 -14.70
N PRO A 95 -4.85 7.21 -15.67
CA PRO A 95 -3.43 7.58 -15.60
C PRO A 95 -3.01 8.85 -16.43
N ILE A 96 -1.68 9.05 -16.49
CA ILE A 96 -0.83 9.68 -17.54
C ILE A 96 -0.99 11.19 -17.82
N ALA A 97 0.05 12.00 -18.01
CA ALA A 97 1.47 11.78 -18.32
C ALA A 97 2.27 12.96 -17.72
N ALA A 98 3.32 12.75 -16.92
CA ALA A 98 4.68 12.43 -17.36
C ALA A 98 5.22 13.45 -18.39
N THR A 99 6.10 14.33 -17.95
CA THR A 99 7.38 14.59 -18.65
C THR A 99 8.39 15.09 -17.62
N ALA A 100 9.48 14.34 -17.53
CA ALA A 100 10.72 14.68 -16.86
C ALA A 100 11.43 15.81 -17.60
N ALA A 101 12.17 16.66 -16.88
CA ALA A 101 13.54 17.04 -17.21
C ALA A 101 13.98 18.26 -16.39
N SER A 102 15.03 18.03 -15.59
CA SER A 102 16.15 18.93 -15.32
C SER A 102 15.92 20.45 -15.39
N SER A 103 16.00 21.08 -14.23
CA SER A 103 16.93 22.18 -14.00
C SER A 103 17.29 22.21 -12.52
N GLN A 104 18.51 21.79 -12.20
CA GLN A 104 19.18 22.33 -11.03
C GLN A 104 19.41 23.82 -11.32
N SER A 105 18.44 24.63 -10.94
CA SER A 105 18.63 26.07 -10.80
C SER A 105 18.90 26.29 -9.32
N SER A 106 20.18 26.28 -8.97
CA SER A 106 20.70 26.90 -7.77
C SER A 106 20.31 28.37 -7.76
N LEU A 107 19.14 28.71 -7.23
CA LEU A 107 18.77 30.09 -6.97
C LEU A 107 18.04 30.15 -5.64
N SER A 108 18.80 30.59 -4.64
CA SER A 108 18.34 31.37 -3.49
C SER A 108 17.10 30.82 -2.78
N HIS A 109 17.32 30.15 -1.65
CA HIS A 109 16.45 30.43 -0.50
C HIS A 109 16.36 31.97 -0.43
N PRO A 110 15.17 32.60 -0.52
CA PRO A 110 15.07 33.89 0.14
C PRO A 110 15.48 33.58 1.57
N SER A 111 16.67 34.07 1.91
CA SER A 111 17.09 34.30 3.27
C SER A 111 15.84 34.73 4.03
N ALA A 112 15.68 34.17 5.22
CA ALA A 112 14.70 34.59 6.20
C ALA A 112 14.95 36.04 6.64
N GLY A 113 14.97 36.98 5.70
CA GLY A 113 14.71 38.39 5.89
C GLY A 113 13.21 38.52 5.87
N ALA A 114 12.59 38.33 7.04
CA ALA A 114 11.31 38.91 7.43
C ALA A 114 10.37 39.31 6.28
N ALA A 115 9.99 38.37 5.40
CA ALA A 115 8.88 38.58 4.51
C ALA A 115 7.66 38.73 5.42
N ALA A 116 7.08 39.93 5.45
CA ALA A 116 6.07 40.31 6.42
C ALA A 116 4.93 39.28 6.36
N GLN A 117 4.80 38.50 7.44
CA GLN A 117 3.71 37.56 7.61
C GLN A 117 2.39 38.31 7.47
N SER A 118 1.41 37.72 6.80
CA SER A 118 0.10 38.37 6.65
C SER A 118 -0.52 38.61 8.03
N PRO A 119 -0.79 39.88 8.41
CA PRO A 119 -1.40 40.18 9.70
C PRO A 119 -2.89 39.81 9.72
N ASP A 120 -3.53 39.75 8.54
CA ASP A 120 -4.98 39.57 8.41
C ASP A 120 -5.38 38.16 7.98
N TRP A 121 -4.63 37.52 7.08
CA TRP A 121 -5.00 36.24 6.47
C TRP A 121 -4.31 35.03 7.11
N ARG A 122 -5.04 33.93 7.23
CA ARG A 122 -4.58 32.61 7.68
C ARG A 122 -5.12 31.50 6.80
N VAL A 123 -4.39 30.39 6.69
CA VAL A 123 -4.89 29.19 5.99
C VAL A 123 -5.92 28.48 6.88
N ALA A 124 -7.16 28.37 6.40
CA ALA A 124 -8.26 27.69 7.12
C ALA A 124 -8.43 26.23 6.67
N GLY A 125 -8.12 25.92 5.41
CA GLY A 125 -8.27 24.57 4.88
C GLY A 125 -7.93 24.49 3.39
N ARG A 126 -7.95 23.26 2.86
CA ARG A 126 -7.77 22.98 1.44
C ARG A 126 -8.90 22.10 0.97
N TYR A 127 -9.33 22.30 -0.26
CA TYR A 127 -10.26 21.42 -0.93
C TYR A 127 -9.89 21.31 -2.40
N ALA A 128 -10.36 20.25 -3.06
CA ALA A 128 -10.17 20.07 -4.50
C ALA A 128 -11.54 19.97 -5.19
N ILE A 129 -11.66 20.60 -6.34
CA ILE A 129 -12.81 20.42 -7.24
C ILE A 129 -12.24 19.87 -8.55
N GLY A 130 -12.57 18.62 -8.85
CA GLY A 130 -11.96 17.91 -9.98
C GLY A 130 -10.45 17.77 -9.79
N SER A 131 -9.67 18.26 -10.76
CA SER A 131 -8.20 18.27 -10.73
C SER A 131 -7.59 19.56 -10.17
N ALA A 132 -8.39 20.59 -9.87
CA ALA A 132 -7.92 21.87 -9.38
C ALA A 132 -7.95 21.90 -7.84
N GLY A 133 -6.78 22.13 -7.24
CA GLY A 133 -6.64 22.32 -5.80
C GLY A 133 -6.86 23.79 -5.41
N TYR A 134 -7.61 24.02 -4.34
CA TYR A 134 -7.92 25.33 -3.79
C TYR A 134 -7.53 25.41 -2.30
N VAL A 135 -7.14 26.60 -1.87
CA VAL A 135 -6.84 26.93 -0.48
C VAL A 135 -7.83 27.98 -0.01
N VAL A 136 -8.47 27.72 1.13
CA VAL A 136 -9.35 28.67 1.79
C VAL A 136 -8.51 29.46 2.79
N LEU A 137 -8.52 30.77 2.61
CA LEU A 137 -7.94 31.73 3.53
C LEU A 137 -9.07 32.33 4.36
N ALA A 138 -8.85 32.43 5.67
CA ALA A 138 -9.71 33.15 6.58
C ALA A 138 -9.02 34.43 7.03
N ALA A 139 -9.75 35.53 7.06
CA ALA A 139 -9.30 36.76 7.67
C ALA A 139 -9.63 36.79 9.17
N SER A 140 -8.94 37.63 9.93
CA SER A 140 -9.21 37.85 11.36
C SER A 140 -10.61 38.43 11.63
N ASP A 141 -11.23 39.07 10.64
CA ASP A 141 -12.59 39.62 10.70
C ASP A 141 -13.68 38.62 10.27
N GLY A 142 -13.31 37.38 9.94
CA GLY A 142 -14.23 36.31 9.53
C GLY A 142 -14.51 36.23 8.03
N ARG A 143 -13.91 37.09 7.20
CA ARG A 143 -14.03 36.96 5.73
C ARG A 143 -13.28 35.72 5.24
N LEU A 144 -13.82 35.06 4.23
CA LEU A 144 -13.19 33.92 3.58
C LEU A 144 -12.84 34.27 2.13
N ARG A 145 -11.64 33.91 1.69
CA ARG A 145 -11.18 34.04 0.30
C ARG A 145 -10.66 32.70 -0.18
N VAL A 146 -11.05 32.31 -1.39
CA VAL A 146 -10.54 31.11 -2.05
C VAL A 146 -9.43 31.53 -3.01
N VAL A 147 -8.28 30.86 -2.93
CA VAL A 147 -7.13 31.08 -3.82
C VAL A 147 -6.72 29.75 -4.44
N SER A 148 -6.15 29.80 -5.64
CA SER A 148 -5.56 28.63 -6.30
C SER A 148 -4.47 28.01 -5.40
N GLY A 149 -4.48 26.70 -5.27
CA GLY A 149 -3.49 25.98 -4.49
C GLY A 149 -2.13 25.82 -5.18
N ALA A 150 -1.95 26.33 -6.41
CA ALA A 150 -0.71 26.22 -7.17
C ALA A 150 0.45 27.02 -6.54
N ASP A 151 0.15 28.17 -5.95
CA ASP A 151 1.14 29.06 -5.32
C ASP A 151 1.47 28.67 -3.86
N PHE A 152 0.76 27.67 -3.33
CA PHE A 152 0.93 27.20 -1.97
C PHE A 152 1.78 25.94 -1.93
N ARG A 153 2.84 25.96 -1.11
CA ARG A 153 3.78 24.85 -0.93
C ARG A 153 3.72 24.31 0.49
N GLY A 154 3.96 23.00 0.62
CA GLY A 154 3.93 22.30 1.90
C GLY A 154 2.63 21.52 2.14
N GLU A 155 2.58 20.88 3.30
CA GLU A 155 1.55 19.90 3.67
C GLU A 155 1.08 20.15 5.11
N GLY A 156 -0.21 19.86 5.35
CA GLY A 156 -0.87 20.12 6.62
C GLY A 156 -0.70 21.56 7.12
N VAL A 157 -0.28 21.70 8.38
CA VAL A 157 -0.13 22.98 9.08
C VAL A 157 1.02 23.81 8.49
N ARG A 158 2.00 23.18 7.81
CA ARG A 158 3.15 23.86 7.19
C ARG A 158 2.86 24.45 5.81
N LEU A 159 1.61 24.42 5.36
CA LEU A 159 1.22 25.04 4.10
C LEU A 159 1.54 26.55 4.15
N THR A 160 2.38 26.98 3.21
CA THR A 160 2.82 28.37 3.09
C THR A 160 2.64 28.83 1.65
N GLY A 161 2.09 30.03 1.45
CA GLY A 161 1.94 30.63 0.13
C GLY A 161 2.07 32.14 0.20
N ASP A 162 2.29 32.76 -0.94
CA ASP A 162 2.26 34.22 -1.07
C ASP A 162 0.87 34.67 -1.52
N VAL A 163 0.31 35.65 -0.82
CA VAL A 163 -0.97 36.27 -1.17
C VAL A 163 -0.79 37.77 -1.03
N ASP A 164 -0.97 38.48 -2.15
CA ASP A 164 -0.80 39.93 -2.23
C ASP A 164 0.61 40.40 -1.75
N GLY A 165 1.66 39.61 -2.03
CA GLY A 165 3.06 39.92 -1.66
C GLY A 165 3.40 39.65 -0.19
N LYS A 166 2.53 38.94 0.54
CA LYS A 166 2.70 38.58 1.95
C LYS A 166 2.61 37.08 2.14
N VAL A 167 3.44 36.56 3.04
CA VAL A 167 3.48 35.13 3.35
C VAL A 167 2.32 34.75 4.28
N VAL A 168 1.50 33.80 3.84
CA VAL A 168 0.35 33.25 4.57
C VAL A 168 0.61 31.79 4.92
N SER A 169 0.34 31.39 6.17
CA SER A 169 0.40 30.00 6.63
C SER A 169 -0.69 29.68 7.66
N GLY A 170 -0.67 28.47 8.23
CA GLY A 170 -1.66 28.06 9.24
C GLY A 170 -1.60 28.86 10.55
N TRP A 171 -0.52 29.60 10.81
CA TRP A 171 -0.28 30.36 12.04
C TRP A 171 -0.16 31.88 11.83
N THR A 172 -0.41 32.38 10.61
CA THR A 172 -0.49 33.82 10.33
C THR A 172 -1.90 34.37 10.62
N GLY A 173 -2.13 35.67 10.49
CA GLY A 173 -3.48 36.24 10.63
C GLY A 173 -4.02 36.37 12.07
N ALA A 174 -3.18 36.18 13.09
CA ALA A 174 -3.60 36.07 14.49
C ALA A 174 -3.40 37.34 15.34
N ARG A 175 -3.30 38.54 14.75
CA ARG A 175 -3.27 39.77 15.57
C ARG A 175 -4.68 40.08 16.07
N ALA A 176 -4.96 39.58 17.27
CA ALA A 176 -6.07 40.05 18.10
C ALA A 176 -5.95 41.58 18.22
N ARG A 177 -6.98 42.29 17.73
CA ARG A 177 -7.12 43.72 17.92
C ARG A 177 -7.07 43.98 19.42
N LYS A 178 -6.01 44.63 19.90
CA LYS A 178 -5.99 45.23 21.23
C LYS A 178 -7.09 46.27 21.22
N THR A 179 -8.25 45.92 21.77
CA THR A 179 -9.34 46.86 21.98
C THR A 179 -8.79 47.92 22.94
N GLU A 180 -8.40 49.07 22.42
CA GLU A 180 -8.23 50.29 23.21
C GLU A 180 -9.63 50.69 23.71
N GLN A 181 -10.02 50.07 24.81
CA GLN A 181 -11.22 50.39 25.57
C GLN A 181 -10.86 51.54 26.51
N GLY A 182 -11.17 52.76 26.08
CA GLY A 182 -11.70 53.80 26.97
C GLY A 182 -10.71 54.65 27.75
N GLU A 183 -9.88 55.42 27.05
CA GLU A 183 -9.46 56.74 27.54
C GLU A 183 -10.60 57.74 27.28
N ARG A 184 -11.53 57.89 28.24
CA ARG A 184 -12.43 59.04 28.55
C ARG A 184 -13.12 58.66 29.88
N ALA A 185 -13.16 59.42 30.96
CA ALA A 185 -12.89 60.82 31.22
C ALA A 185 -12.42 60.97 32.68
N ARG A 186 -11.66 62.03 32.92
CA ARG A 186 -11.47 62.63 34.25
C ARG A 186 -12.78 63.24 34.74
#